data_AF-A0A7C5Z318-F1
#
_entry.id   AF-A0A7C5Z318-F1
#
_cell.length_a   1.000
_cell.length_b   1.000
_cell.length_c   1.000
_cell.angle_alpha   90.00
_cell.angle_beta   90.00
_cell.angle_gamma   90.00
#
_symmetry.space_group_name_H-M   'P 1'
#
loop_
_entity.id
_entity.type
_entity.pdbx_description
1 polymer ?
#
loop_
_entity_poly.entity_id
_entity_poly.type
_entity_poly.pdbx_seq_one_letter_code
_entity_poly.pdbx_strand_id
1 'polypeptide(L)'
;MRLITTISEMKALAREARAQGRSVGLVPTMGALHKGHLSLVRQAKQQCDIVVVSVFVNPIQFGPGEDFHRYPRNLEKDVGLLSDYNIDTLFAPSVEEMYPEGFQTFVEPGPLAAVYEGALRPGHFRGVATVVLKLFNIVQPDIAYFGQKDFQQAIVVRRLLEDLNLSVRLVLCPIVRDDDGLAISSRNAYLNRDQRKSALALSQSLRRAEELAHAGETDAEKIIGEMERVLQADPRVQTDYVALVNPATLQPVARVTAGTIALVAARVESVRLIDNAILGPAGTSQEELLQMALLAPAVTTTEARVPGIDAEAVLRRIENCRDCAAISTILLPPREFMAAYLKRDYPDLSSVRVAVIGRHSTARPENSFYRSSGRPNRFVMALFELLGVEDFTEFKKRFILTDIIRCHTSAPRVPDKALRNCSRHLRNELALFPNLDTLVVLGEDAYFGVQEFLLERPADEVQPFSAFMGSNGWVEERTNLSFLDNRPIRIFYCHHPSLGYQHSPSLASALAE
;
A
#
# COMPACT_ATOMS: atom_id res chain seq x y z
N MET A 1 2.93 -27.66 -13.63
CA MET A 1 4.16 -26.95 -13.23
C MET A 1 5.29 -27.28 -14.19
N ARG A 2 5.90 -26.28 -14.82
CA ARG A 2 7.12 -26.40 -15.65
C ARG A 2 8.36 -26.09 -14.80
N LEU A 3 9.38 -26.94 -14.88
CA LEU A 3 10.70 -26.62 -14.32
C LEU A 3 11.53 -25.87 -15.37
N ILE A 4 11.99 -24.67 -15.04
CA ILE A 4 12.85 -23.84 -15.90
C ILE A 4 14.17 -23.61 -15.19
N THR A 5 15.29 -23.87 -15.87
CA THR A 5 16.64 -23.75 -15.32
C THR A 5 17.49 -22.67 -15.99
N THR A 6 17.01 -22.05 -17.08
CA THR A 6 17.74 -21.01 -17.83
C THR A 6 17.00 -19.67 -17.84
N ILE A 7 17.75 -18.58 -17.82
CA ILE A 7 17.23 -17.21 -17.91
C ILE A 7 16.53 -16.99 -19.24
N SER A 8 17.06 -17.55 -20.33
CA SER A 8 16.48 -17.41 -21.67
C SER A 8 15.05 -17.94 -21.73
N GLU A 9 14.82 -19.15 -21.21
CA GLU A 9 13.49 -19.76 -21.14
C GLU A 9 12.55 -18.99 -20.21
N MET A 10 13.03 -18.55 -19.05
CA MET A 10 12.20 -17.79 -18.11
C MET A 10 11.76 -16.44 -18.72
N LYS A 11 12.67 -15.75 -19.42
CA LYS A 11 12.34 -14.52 -20.15
C LYS A 11 11.39 -14.78 -21.33
N ALA A 12 11.46 -15.94 -21.97
CA ALA A 12 10.51 -16.30 -23.04
C ALA A 12 9.09 -16.44 -22.47
N LEU A 13 8.94 -17.13 -21.34
CA LEU A 13 7.65 -17.26 -20.64
C LEU A 13 7.12 -15.90 -20.18
N ALA A 14 7.98 -15.04 -19.62
CA ALA A 14 7.58 -13.70 -19.20
C ALA A 14 7.05 -12.84 -20.38
N ARG A 15 7.73 -12.90 -21.54
CA ARG A 15 7.27 -12.20 -22.76
C ARG A 15 5.94 -12.75 -23.27
N GLU A 16 5.75 -14.06 -23.25
CA GLU A 16 4.52 -14.71 -23.67
C GLU A 16 3.35 -14.33 -22.76
N ALA A 17 3.54 -14.41 -21.44
CA ALA A 17 2.55 -13.99 -20.44
C ALA A 17 2.08 -12.56 -20.69
N ARG A 18 3.04 -11.64 -20.88
CA ARG A 18 2.76 -10.23 -21.16
C ARG A 18 2.03 -10.02 -22.48
N ALA A 19 2.41 -10.74 -23.54
CA ALA A 19 1.73 -10.68 -24.84
C ALA A 19 0.27 -11.15 -24.76
N GLN A 20 -0.02 -12.07 -23.83
CA GLN A 20 -1.37 -12.58 -23.55
C GLN A 20 -2.14 -11.72 -22.53
N GLY A 21 -1.55 -10.66 -21.98
CA GLY A 21 -2.17 -9.84 -20.94
C GLY A 21 -2.39 -10.57 -19.61
N ARG A 22 -1.63 -11.65 -19.36
CA ARG A 22 -1.72 -12.45 -18.13
C ARG A 22 -0.82 -11.89 -17.05
N SER A 23 -1.35 -11.81 -15.84
CA SER A 23 -0.62 -11.36 -14.66
C SER A 23 0.38 -12.40 -14.15
N VAL A 24 1.58 -11.97 -13.77
CA VAL A 24 2.67 -12.82 -13.29
C VAL A 24 3.00 -12.50 -11.83
N GLY A 25 2.84 -13.51 -10.96
CA GLY A 25 3.23 -13.48 -9.56
C GLY A 25 4.58 -14.17 -9.34
N LEU A 26 5.50 -13.54 -8.61
CA LEU A 26 6.79 -14.12 -8.23
C LEU A 26 6.87 -14.36 -6.72
N VAL A 27 7.21 -15.59 -6.33
CA VAL A 27 7.61 -15.94 -4.96
C VAL A 27 9.10 -16.30 -4.96
N PRO A 28 10.00 -15.36 -4.63
CA PRO A 28 11.42 -15.64 -4.62
C PRO A 28 11.84 -16.40 -3.35
N THR A 29 12.51 -17.54 -3.51
CA THR A 29 12.96 -18.38 -2.39
C THR A 29 14.38 -18.91 -2.61
N MET A 30 15.00 -19.40 -1.54
CA MET A 30 16.24 -20.18 -1.59
C MET A 30 15.99 -21.70 -1.59
N GLY A 31 14.75 -22.17 -1.79
CA GLY A 31 14.38 -23.57 -1.62
C GLY A 31 14.24 -23.99 -0.16
N ALA A 32 14.21 -25.31 0.08
CA ALA A 32 13.87 -25.91 1.37
C ALA A 32 12.53 -25.38 1.89
N LEU A 33 11.52 -25.56 1.05
CA LEU A 33 10.20 -24.97 1.21
C LEU A 33 9.49 -25.52 2.45
N HIS A 34 8.66 -24.68 3.04
CA HIS A 34 7.90 -24.97 4.26
C HIS A 34 6.58 -24.19 4.25
N LYS A 35 5.71 -24.44 5.24
CA LYS A 35 4.37 -23.82 5.33
C LYS A 35 4.36 -22.29 5.17
N GLY A 36 5.41 -21.62 5.66
CA GLY A 36 5.68 -20.20 5.37
C GLY A 36 5.74 -19.90 3.87
N HIS A 37 6.70 -20.45 3.12
CA HIS A 37 6.76 -20.27 1.65
C HIS A 37 5.45 -20.64 0.93
N LEU A 38 4.79 -21.73 1.37
CA LEU A 38 3.55 -22.19 0.77
C LEU A 38 2.35 -21.27 1.03
N SER A 39 2.40 -20.40 2.06
CA SER A 39 1.38 -19.36 2.23
C SER A 39 1.54 -18.23 1.22
N LEU A 40 2.79 -17.86 0.86
CA LEU A 40 3.08 -16.89 -0.19
C LEU A 40 2.60 -17.41 -1.55
N VAL A 41 2.83 -18.70 -1.84
CA VAL A 41 2.35 -19.35 -3.07
C VAL A 41 0.82 -19.33 -3.15
N ARG A 42 0.11 -19.61 -2.04
CA ARG A 42 -1.36 -19.51 -1.99
C ARG A 42 -1.85 -18.10 -2.29
N GLN A 43 -1.22 -17.09 -1.69
CA GLN A 43 -1.56 -15.70 -1.95
C GLN A 43 -1.31 -15.32 -3.42
N ALA A 44 -0.20 -15.78 -4.01
CA ALA A 44 0.09 -15.57 -5.42
C ALA A 44 -0.97 -16.20 -6.34
N LYS A 45 -1.41 -17.44 -6.07
CA LYS A 45 -2.44 -18.12 -6.87
C LYS A 45 -3.82 -17.45 -6.81
N GLN A 46 -4.10 -16.69 -5.76
CA GLN A 46 -5.37 -15.96 -5.62
C GLN A 46 -5.40 -14.66 -6.43
N GLN A 47 -4.24 -14.12 -6.82
CA GLN A 47 -4.11 -12.77 -7.39
C GLN A 47 -3.46 -12.74 -8.77
N CYS A 48 -2.91 -13.86 -9.25
CA CYS A 48 -2.15 -13.91 -10.50
C CYS A 48 -2.54 -15.09 -11.38
N ASP A 49 -2.52 -14.87 -12.70
CA ASP A 49 -2.81 -15.89 -13.72
C ASP A 49 -1.66 -16.90 -13.85
N ILE A 50 -0.42 -16.44 -13.65
CA ILE A 50 0.80 -17.24 -13.70
C ILE A 50 1.55 -17.04 -12.39
N VAL A 51 1.88 -18.13 -11.72
CA VAL A 51 2.73 -18.10 -10.52
C VAL A 51 4.07 -18.77 -10.79
N VAL A 52 5.13 -17.98 -10.59
CA VAL A 52 6.53 -18.38 -10.66
C VAL A 52 7.08 -18.45 -9.24
N VAL A 53 7.57 -19.61 -8.84
CA VAL A 53 8.39 -19.75 -7.62
C VAL A 53 9.84 -19.84 -8.07
N SER A 54 10.74 -19.01 -7.54
CA SER A 54 12.17 -19.20 -7.77
C SER A 54 12.80 -19.96 -6.63
N VAL A 55 13.67 -20.93 -6.94
CA VAL A 55 14.48 -21.67 -5.98
C VAL A 55 15.95 -21.45 -6.34
N PHE A 56 16.60 -20.56 -5.61
CA PHE A 56 18.00 -20.22 -5.87
C PHE A 56 18.72 -19.84 -4.57
N VAL A 57 19.64 -20.69 -4.11
CA VAL A 57 20.50 -20.39 -2.95
C VAL A 57 21.58 -19.41 -3.41
N ASN A 58 21.28 -18.12 -3.30
CA ASN A 58 22.14 -17.05 -3.75
C ASN A 58 23.47 -17.00 -2.97
N PRO A 59 24.66 -17.23 -3.57
CA PRO A 59 25.92 -17.22 -2.84
C PRO A 59 26.31 -15.83 -2.31
N ILE A 60 26.00 -14.74 -3.04
CA ILE A 60 26.52 -13.40 -2.71
C ILE A 60 25.79 -12.72 -1.54
N GLN A 61 24.76 -13.35 -0.97
CA GLN A 61 24.11 -12.88 0.27
C GLN A 61 24.58 -13.63 1.52
N PHE A 62 25.53 -14.56 1.39
CA PHE A 62 26.13 -15.25 2.53
C PHE A 62 27.50 -14.66 2.85
N GLY A 63 27.71 -14.33 4.13
CA GLY A 63 29.00 -13.87 4.63
C GLY A 63 29.99 -15.04 4.88
N PRO A 64 31.28 -14.74 5.10
CA PRO A 64 32.26 -15.73 5.55
C PRO A 64 31.80 -16.41 6.84
N GLY A 65 31.79 -17.75 6.87
CA GLY A 65 31.37 -18.53 8.04
C GLY A 65 29.85 -18.70 8.21
N GLU A 66 29.03 -18.12 7.31
CA GLU A 66 27.60 -18.42 7.27
C GLU A 66 27.32 -19.81 6.67
N ASP A 67 26.05 -20.22 6.72
CA ASP A 67 25.62 -21.58 6.43
C ASP A 67 25.50 -21.92 4.93
N PHE A 68 26.15 -21.21 4.00
CA PHE A 68 26.00 -21.42 2.55
C PHE A 68 26.20 -22.89 2.13
N HIS A 69 27.31 -23.50 2.55
CA HIS A 69 27.63 -24.90 2.22
C HIS A 69 26.72 -25.91 2.93
N ARG A 70 26.14 -25.51 4.07
CA ARG A 70 25.24 -26.34 4.89
C ARG A 70 23.75 -26.10 4.58
N TYR A 71 23.44 -25.09 3.78
CA TYR A 71 22.06 -24.72 3.48
C TYR A 71 21.34 -25.88 2.78
N PRO A 72 20.15 -26.28 3.24
CA PRO A 72 19.45 -27.44 2.70
C PRO A 72 19.09 -27.22 1.23
N ARG A 73 19.46 -28.18 0.38
CA ARG A 73 19.16 -28.19 -1.06
C ARG A 73 18.53 -29.54 -1.40
N ASN A 74 17.25 -29.54 -1.71
CA ASN A 74 16.52 -30.73 -2.16
C ASN A 74 15.39 -30.28 -3.10
N LEU A 75 15.74 -30.10 -4.37
CA LEU A 75 14.83 -29.56 -5.38
C LEU A 75 13.67 -30.53 -5.62
N GLU A 76 13.90 -31.84 -5.55
CA GLU A 76 12.88 -32.87 -5.73
C GLU A 76 11.79 -32.76 -4.65
N LYS A 77 12.20 -32.54 -3.39
CA LYS A 77 11.27 -32.31 -2.29
C LYS A 77 10.49 -31.02 -2.47
N ASP A 78 11.14 -29.94 -2.90
CA ASP A 78 10.49 -28.66 -3.16
C ASP A 78 9.45 -28.78 -4.30
N VAL A 79 9.79 -29.49 -5.38
CA VAL A 79 8.87 -29.85 -6.47
C VAL A 79 7.67 -30.64 -5.95
N GLY A 80 7.91 -31.64 -5.10
CA GLY A 80 6.85 -32.41 -4.46
C GLY A 80 5.89 -31.54 -3.65
N LEU A 81 6.42 -30.64 -2.81
CA LEU A 81 5.61 -29.72 -2.01
C LEU A 81 4.79 -28.74 -2.85
N LEU A 82 5.30 -28.31 -4.00
CA LEU A 82 4.62 -27.36 -4.89
C LEU A 82 3.58 -28.01 -5.80
N SER A 83 3.63 -29.34 -5.97
CA SER A 83 2.71 -30.07 -6.85
C SER A 83 1.24 -29.89 -6.43
N ASP A 84 0.97 -29.82 -5.13
CA ASP A 84 -0.38 -29.61 -4.58
C ASP A 84 -0.91 -28.18 -4.75
N TYR A 85 -0.06 -27.23 -5.14
CA TYR A 85 -0.40 -25.80 -5.22
C TYR A 85 -0.68 -25.33 -6.65
N ASN A 86 -0.60 -26.24 -7.64
CA ASN A 86 -0.90 -25.96 -9.05
C ASN A 86 -0.23 -24.68 -9.59
N ILE A 87 1.05 -24.49 -9.24
CA ILE A 87 1.83 -23.39 -9.79
C ILE A 87 2.21 -23.66 -11.25
N ASP A 88 2.46 -22.58 -11.97
CA ASP A 88 2.76 -22.62 -13.39
C ASP A 88 4.22 -22.97 -13.62
N THR A 89 5.14 -22.34 -12.88
CA THR A 89 6.58 -22.48 -13.12
C THR A 89 7.41 -22.50 -11.83
N LEU A 90 8.38 -23.42 -11.78
CA LEU A 90 9.48 -23.40 -10.83
C LEU A 90 10.76 -22.97 -11.58
N PHE A 91 11.31 -21.81 -11.22
CA PHE A 91 12.56 -21.30 -11.79
C PHE A 91 13.74 -21.65 -10.87
N ALA A 92 14.58 -22.60 -11.28
CA ALA A 92 15.69 -23.11 -10.49
C ALA A 92 17.01 -23.05 -11.30
N PRO A 93 17.58 -21.84 -11.49
CA PRO A 93 18.83 -21.67 -12.23
C PRO A 93 20.06 -22.14 -11.44
N SER A 94 21.14 -22.45 -12.16
CA SER A 94 22.45 -22.68 -11.53
C SER A 94 23.10 -21.36 -11.09
N VAL A 95 24.18 -21.46 -10.30
CA VAL A 95 24.97 -20.29 -9.89
C VAL A 95 25.61 -19.62 -11.09
N GLU A 96 26.14 -20.39 -12.03
CA GLU A 96 26.81 -19.92 -13.25
C GLU A 96 25.83 -19.22 -14.19
N GLU A 97 24.58 -19.69 -14.25
CA GLU A 97 23.51 -19.03 -15.01
C GLU A 97 23.16 -17.66 -14.42
N MET A 98 23.08 -17.56 -13.09
CA MET A 98 22.79 -16.29 -12.42
C MET A 98 24.00 -15.35 -12.37
N TYR A 99 25.20 -15.89 -12.21
CA TYR A 99 26.45 -15.17 -12.01
C TYR A 99 27.55 -15.80 -12.88
N PRO A 100 27.61 -15.44 -14.18
CA PRO A 100 28.65 -15.93 -15.07
C PRO A 100 30.04 -15.43 -14.64
N GLU A 101 31.08 -16.07 -15.16
CA GLU A 101 32.47 -15.66 -14.92
C GLU A 101 32.65 -14.17 -15.25
N GLY A 102 33.30 -13.43 -14.34
CA GLY A 102 33.50 -11.98 -14.49
C GLY A 102 32.29 -11.12 -14.12
N PHE A 103 31.29 -11.64 -13.40
CA PHE A 103 30.16 -10.84 -12.91
C PHE A 103 30.64 -9.68 -11.99
N GLN A 104 30.38 -8.44 -12.40
CA GLN A 104 30.92 -7.22 -11.76
C GLN A 104 29.86 -6.21 -11.27
N THR A 105 28.58 -6.44 -11.56
CA THR A 105 27.51 -5.46 -11.28
C THR A 105 26.74 -5.81 -10.01
N PHE A 106 26.67 -4.87 -9.07
CA PHE A 106 25.97 -5.06 -7.81
C PHE A 106 25.07 -3.87 -7.49
N VAL A 107 24.04 -4.13 -6.69
CA VAL A 107 23.15 -3.10 -6.15
C VAL A 107 23.50 -2.89 -4.68
N GLU A 108 23.90 -1.67 -4.33
CA GLU A 108 24.19 -1.29 -2.95
C GLU A 108 22.96 -0.59 -2.35
N PRO A 109 22.24 -1.22 -1.42
CA PRO A 109 21.10 -0.59 -0.76
C PRO A 109 21.54 0.49 0.23
N GLY A 110 20.67 1.48 0.45
CA GLY A 110 20.93 2.61 1.34
C GLY A 110 20.84 2.28 2.85
N PRO A 111 20.67 3.30 3.72
CA PRO A 111 20.79 3.17 5.18
C PRO A 111 19.89 2.10 5.84
N LEU A 112 18.73 1.78 5.26
CA LEU A 112 17.84 0.72 5.73
C LEU A 112 18.52 -0.66 5.81
N ALA A 113 19.53 -0.88 4.97
CA ALA A 113 20.30 -2.10 4.90
C ALA A 113 21.58 -2.08 5.76
N ALA A 114 21.87 -0.98 6.46
CA ALA A 114 23.07 -0.85 7.29
C ALA A 114 22.82 -1.13 8.78
N VAL A 115 21.55 -1.22 9.21
CA VAL A 115 21.13 -1.46 10.60
C VAL A 115 20.75 -2.93 10.84
N TYR A 116 20.63 -3.35 12.10
CA TYR A 116 20.14 -4.69 12.52
C TYR A 116 20.80 -5.86 11.77
N GLU A 117 20.07 -6.58 10.92
CA GLU A 117 20.62 -7.69 10.13
C GLU A 117 21.79 -7.24 9.24
N GLY A 118 21.73 -6.01 8.73
CA GLY A 118 22.78 -5.45 7.88
C GLY A 118 24.09 -5.18 8.62
N ALA A 119 23.98 -4.71 9.86
CA ALA A 119 25.14 -4.49 10.73
C ALA A 119 25.79 -5.82 11.13
N LEU A 120 24.97 -6.84 11.41
CA LEU A 120 25.45 -8.17 11.82
C LEU A 120 25.92 -9.03 10.65
N ARG A 121 25.46 -8.74 9.43
CA ARG A 121 25.77 -9.50 8.21
C ARG A 121 26.23 -8.56 7.09
N PRO A 122 27.44 -7.98 7.18
CA PRO A 122 27.94 -7.05 6.19
C PRO A 122 27.89 -7.63 4.77
N GLY A 123 27.34 -6.87 3.82
CA GLY A 123 27.18 -7.29 2.43
C GLY A 123 25.95 -8.18 2.15
N HIS A 124 25.24 -8.67 3.17
CA HIS A 124 24.05 -9.51 3.00
C HIS A 124 23.00 -8.85 2.10
N PHE A 125 22.60 -7.63 2.42
CA PHE A 125 21.56 -6.92 1.68
C PHE A 125 22.01 -6.43 0.30
N ARG A 126 23.30 -6.20 0.06
CA ARG A 126 23.85 -6.03 -1.30
C ARG A 126 23.58 -7.28 -2.13
N GLY A 127 23.83 -8.46 -1.54
CA GLY A 127 23.53 -9.75 -2.17
C GLY A 127 22.04 -9.93 -2.47
N VAL A 128 21.17 -9.63 -1.50
CA VAL A 128 19.70 -9.68 -1.65
C VAL A 128 19.23 -8.70 -2.74
N ALA A 129 19.60 -7.42 -2.66
CA ALA A 129 19.17 -6.40 -3.62
C ALA A 129 19.60 -6.75 -5.05
N THR A 130 20.83 -7.26 -5.20
CA THR A 130 21.37 -7.69 -6.50
C THR A 130 20.58 -8.87 -7.07
N VAL A 131 20.34 -9.93 -6.29
CA VAL A 131 19.62 -11.11 -6.79
C VAL A 131 18.14 -10.80 -7.07
N VAL A 132 17.49 -10.02 -6.20
CA VAL A 132 16.08 -9.64 -6.36
C VAL A 132 15.89 -8.78 -7.60
N LEU A 133 16.76 -7.78 -7.84
CA LEU A 133 16.72 -6.99 -9.07
C LEU A 133 16.90 -7.85 -10.32
N LYS A 134 17.83 -8.82 -10.28
CA LYS A 134 18.02 -9.77 -11.39
C LYS A 134 16.76 -10.59 -11.62
N LEU A 135 16.17 -11.16 -10.57
CA LEU A 135 14.94 -11.94 -10.67
C LEU A 135 13.78 -11.11 -11.25
N PHE A 136 13.61 -9.85 -10.83
CA PHE A 136 12.59 -8.96 -11.40
C PHE A 136 12.84 -8.69 -12.90
N ASN A 137 14.08 -8.51 -13.33
CA ASN A 137 14.42 -8.33 -14.74
C ASN A 137 14.26 -9.61 -15.59
N ILE A 138 14.40 -10.79 -14.97
CA ILE A 138 14.27 -12.09 -15.63
C ILE A 138 12.81 -12.50 -15.76
N VAL A 139 12.08 -12.44 -14.65
CA VAL A 139 10.70 -12.93 -14.52
C VAL A 139 9.68 -11.88 -14.95
N GLN A 140 10.02 -10.58 -14.84
CA GLN A 140 9.13 -9.43 -15.08
C GLN A 140 7.75 -9.59 -14.41
N PRO A 141 7.71 -9.83 -13.08
CA PRO A 141 6.45 -10.04 -12.39
C PRO A 141 5.65 -8.74 -12.26
N ASP A 142 4.32 -8.83 -12.30
CA ASP A 142 3.44 -7.73 -11.88
C ASP A 142 3.42 -7.62 -10.35
N ILE A 143 3.52 -8.76 -9.65
CA ILE A 143 3.40 -8.85 -8.20
C ILE A 143 4.49 -9.77 -7.64
N ALA A 144 5.18 -9.35 -6.57
CA ALA A 144 6.16 -10.15 -5.86
C ALA A 144 5.78 -10.34 -4.39
N TYR A 145 5.88 -11.56 -3.89
CA TYR A 145 5.42 -11.97 -2.56
C TYR A 145 6.60 -12.26 -1.64
N PHE A 146 6.67 -11.56 -0.52
CA PHE A 146 7.69 -11.73 0.51
C PHE A 146 7.04 -12.02 1.85
N GLY A 147 7.74 -12.72 2.74
CA GLY A 147 7.25 -13.03 4.09
C GLY A 147 7.58 -11.91 5.07
N GLN A 148 6.65 -11.55 5.95
CA GLN A 148 6.85 -10.60 7.04
C GLN A 148 7.98 -11.00 7.98
N LYS A 149 8.27 -12.30 8.11
CA LYS A 149 9.32 -12.83 8.99
C LYS A 149 10.66 -12.14 8.76
N ASP A 150 11.00 -11.92 7.49
CA ASP A 150 12.20 -11.19 7.07
C ASP A 150 11.85 -9.71 6.81
N PHE A 151 11.27 -9.03 7.81
CA PHE A 151 10.68 -7.69 7.66
C PHE A 151 11.66 -6.67 7.05
N GLN A 152 12.89 -6.60 7.57
CA GLN A 152 13.91 -5.70 7.05
C GLN A 152 14.22 -5.98 5.57
N GLN A 153 14.26 -7.26 5.16
CA GLN A 153 14.44 -7.63 3.76
C GLN A 153 13.31 -7.07 2.89
N ALA A 154 12.06 -7.23 3.32
CA ALA A 154 10.91 -6.71 2.59
C ALA A 154 10.95 -5.18 2.47
N ILE A 155 11.35 -4.46 3.51
CA ILE A 155 11.48 -2.99 3.46
C ILE A 155 12.64 -2.54 2.57
N VAL A 156 13.78 -3.24 2.59
CA VAL A 156 14.89 -3.00 1.65
C VAL A 156 14.46 -3.24 0.20
N VAL A 157 13.71 -4.32 -0.07
CA VAL A 157 13.15 -4.61 -1.40
C VAL A 157 12.11 -3.56 -1.80
N ARG A 158 11.24 -3.12 -0.89
CA ARG A 158 10.30 -2.02 -1.16
C ARG A 158 11.04 -0.78 -1.61
N ARG A 159 12.10 -0.40 -0.88
CA ARG A 159 12.90 0.78 -1.23
C ARG A 159 13.61 0.62 -2.57
N LEU A 160 14.13 -0.57 -2.86
CA LEU A 160 14.72 -0.91 -4.15
C LEU A 160 13.73 -0.70 -5.31
N LEU A 161 12.47 -1.13 -5.14
CA LEU A 161 11.42 -0.95 -6.15
C LEU A 161 11.11 0.54 -6.39
N GLU A 162 10.96 1.32 -5.32
CA GLU A 162 10.68 2.75 -5.37
C GLU A 162 11.82 3.53 -6.03
N ASP A 163 13.06 3.34 -5.56
CA ASP A 163 14.22 4.12 -6.01
C ASP A 163 14.60 3.81 -7.47
N LEU A 164 14.40 2.56 -7.91
CA LEU A 164 14.69 2.14 -9.28
C LEU A 164 13.47 2.18 -10.21
N ASN A 165 12.33 2.71 -9.75
CA ASN A 165 11.10 2.87 -10.52
C ASN A 165 10.62 1.55 -11.16
N LEU A 166 10.70 0.46 -10.40
CA LEU A 166 10.31 -0.87 -10.88
C LEU A 166 8.78 -1.02 -10.80
N SER A 167 8.17 -1.46 -11.91
CA SER A 167 6.72 -1.68 -12.02
C SER A 167 6.25 -2.99 -11.37
N VAL A 168 6.78 -3.35 -10.20
CA VAL A 168 6.42 -4.56 -9.46
C VAL A 168 5.70 -4.17 -8.18
N ARG A 169 4.51 -4.71 -7.96
CA ARG A 169 3.79 -4.55 -6.69
C ARG A 169 4.35 -5.51 -5.65
N LEU A 170 4.76 -4.99 -4.49
CA LEU A 170 5.21 -5.82 -3.38
C LEU A 170 4.02 -6.23 -2.49
N VAL A 171 3.89 -7.52 -2.18
CA VAL A 171 2.94 -8.05 -1.19
C VAL A 171 3.71 -8.70 -0.05
N LEU A 172 3.49 -8.21 1.17
CA LEU A 172 4.04 -8.78 2.38
C LEU A 172 3.02 -9.73 3.02
N CYS A 173 3.38 -11.00 3.18
CA CYS A 173 2.51 -12.02 3.74
C CYS A 173 2.78 -12.22 5.24
N PRO A 174 1.75 -12.39 6.08
CA PRO A 174 1.91 -12.62 7.52
C PRO A 174 2.84 -13.77 7.87
N ILE A 175 3.46 -13.69 9.05
CA ILE A 175 4.32 -14.75 9.58
C ILE A 175 3.46 -16.01 9.84
N VAL A 176 3.86 -17.14 9.26
CA VAL A 176 3.30 -18.44 9.63
C VAL A 176 4.07 -18.97 10.84
N ARG A 177 3.33 -19.35 11.88
CA ARG A 177 3.85 -19.88 13.13
C ARG A 177 3.43 -21.34 13.32
N ASP A 178 4.22 -22.11 14.06
CA ASP A 178 3.78 -23.39 14.63
C ASP A 178 2.71 -23.14 15.72
N ASP A 179 2.02 -24.19 16.14
CA ASP A 179 0.93 -24.10 17.13
C ASP A 179 1.36 -23.53 18.48
N ASP A 180 2.66 -23.63 18.81
CA ASP A 180 3.28 -23.07 20.01
C ASP A 180 3.76 -21.62 19.85
N GLY A 181 3.59 -21.04 18.66
CA GLY A 181 3.89 -19.65 18.35
C GLY A 181 5.29 -19.40 17.75
N LEU A 182 6.14 -20.41 17.61
CA LEU A 182 7.45 -20.20 16.96
C LEU A 182 7.26 -19.87 15.47
N ALA A 183 7.92 -18.81 15.00
CA ALA A 183 7.94 -18.50 13.57
C ALA A 183 8.60 -19.65 12.76
N ILE A 184 7.92 -20.11 11.71
CA ILE A 184 8.41 -21.20 10.87
C ILE A 184 9.65 -20.72 10.08
N SER A 185 10.71 -21.52 10.14
CA SER A 185 11.98 -21.27 9.45
C SER A 185 12.62 -22.59 9.03
N SER A 186 13.30 -22.61 7.89
CA SER A 186 14.16 -23.76 7.50
C SER A 186 15.21 -24.09 8.56
N ARG A 187 15.73 -23.05 9.25
CA ARG A 187 16.70 -23.19 10.36
C ARG A 187 16.14 -23.87 11.60
N ASN A 188 14.82 -23.99 11.76
CA ASN A 188 14.22 -24.68 12.92
C ASN A 188 14.59 -26.17 12.93
N ALA A 189 14.93 -26.76 11.77
CA ALA A 189 15.37 -28.14 11.66
C ALA A 189 16.72 -28.41 12.35
N TYR A 190 17.49 -27.37 12.68
CA TYR A 190 18.76 -27.49 13.41
C TYR A 190 18.59 -27.48 14.93
N LEU A 191 17.38 -27.18 15.42
CA LEU A 191 17.09 -27.14 16.85
C LEU A 191 16.81 -28.56 17.36
N ASN A 192 17.51 -28.98 18.42
CA ASN A 192 17.09 -30.14 19.20
C ASN A 192 15.86 -29.80 20.06
N ARG A 193 15.33 -30.79 20.78
CA ARG A 193 14.09 -30.64 21.56
C ARG A 193 14.16 -29.54 22.62
N ASP A 194 15.29 -29.37 23.29
CA ASP A 194 15.45 -28.38 24.36
C ASP A 194 15.72 -26.99 23.78
N GLN A 195 16.58 -26.89 22.77
CA GLN A 195 16.77 -25.66 22.00
C GLN A 195 15.45 -25.17 21.38
N ARG A 196 14.59 -26.07 20.89
CA ARG A 196 13.28 -25.71 20.32
C ARG A 196 12.31 -25.14 21.36
N LYS A 197 12.42 -25.54 22.62
CA LYS A 197 11.66 -24.93 23.73
C LYS A 197 12.23 -23.55 24.07
N SER A 198 13.55 -23.42 24.18
CA SER A 198 14.22 -22.13 24.44
C SER A 198 13.94 -21.11 23.34
N ALA A 199 13.83 -21.54 22.08
CA ALA A 199 13.48 -20.69 20.94
C ALA A 199 12.10 -20.01 21.08
N LEU A 200 11.19 -20.53 21.91
CA LEU A 200 9.90 -19.90 22.16
C LEU A 200 10.03 -18.55 22.84
N ALA A 201 11.15 -18.27 23.52
CA ALA A 201 11.43 -16.99 24.16
C ALA A 201 11.30 -15.80 23.19
N LEU A 202 11.63 -15.98 21.91
CA LEU A 202 11.46 -14.93 20.88
C LEU A 202 9.98 -14.58 20.68
N SER A 203 9.14 -15.60 20.50
CA SER A 203 7.71 -15.37 20.32
C SER A 203 7.04 -14.85 21.60
N GLN A 204 7.54 -15.27 22.76
CA GLN A 204 7.04 -14.83 24.07
C GLN A 204 7.41 -13.37 24.36
N SER A 205 8.61 -12.93 23.98
CA SER A 205 9.01 -11.53 24.17
C SER A 205 8.19 -10.60 23.28
N LEU A 206 7.90 -11.00 22.03
CA LEU A 206 6.99 -10.27 21.15
C LEU A 206 5.57 -10.19 21.69
N ARG A 207 5.01 -11.29 22.20
CA ARG A 207 3.71 -11.28 22.88
C ARG A 207 3.71 -10.36 24.10
N ARG A 208 4.81 -10.33 24.86
CA ARG A 208 4.96 -9.41 25.99
C ARG A 208 4.90 -7.95 25.54
N ALA A 209 5.52 -7.61 24.41
CA ALA A 209 5.43 -6.27 23.84
C ALA A 209 3.99 -5.91 23.43
N GLU A 210 3.28 -6.84 22.78
CA GLU A 210 1.86 -6.67 22.43
C GLU A 210 0.98 -6.46 23.66
N GLU A 211 1.14 -7.28 24.71
CA GLU A 211 0.41 -7.15 25.97
C GLU A 211 0.60 -5.78 26.62
N LEU A 212 1.83 -5.29 26.67
CA LEU A 212 2.16 -3.99 27.25
C LEU A 212 1.58 -2.84 26.43
N ALA A 213 1.69 -2.91 25.09
CA ALA A 213 1.09 -1.93 24.20
C ALA A 213 -0.45 -1.90 24.33
N HIS A 214 -1.09 -3.07 24.44
CA HIS A 214 -2.54 -3.17 24.68
C HIS A 214 -2.96 -2.63 26.05
N ALA A 215 -2.10 -2.74 27.06
CA ALA A 215 -2.30 -2.14 28.37
C ALA A 215 -2.10 -0.62 28.40
N GLY A 216 -1.69 -0.02 27.28
CA GLY A 216 -1.49 1.42 27.13
C GLY A 216 -0.07 1.91 27.44
N GLU A 217 0.90 1.01 27.62
CA GLU A 217 2.30 1.41 27.68
C GLU A 217 2.73 1.90 26.30
N THR A 218 3.33 3.09 26.26
CA THR A 218 3.78 3.73 25.02
C THR A 218 5.26 4.03 25.04
N ASP A 219 5.94 3.92 26.18
CA ASP A 219 7.38 4.10 26.31
C ASP A 219 8.12 2.90 25.72
N ALA A 220 8.88 3.15 24.65
CA ALA A 220 9.60 2.09 23.95
C ALA A 220 10.70 1.45 24.82
N GLU A 221 11.38 2.21 25.66
CA GLU A 221 12.48 1.69 26.49
C GLU A 221 11.96 0.67 27.51
N LYS A 222 10.80 0.95 28.12
CA LYS A 222 10.16 0.02 29.05
C LYS A 222 9.72 -1.28 28.38
N ILE A 223 9.12 -1.17 27.20
CA ILE A 223 8.69 -2.36 26.44
C ILE A 223 9.92 -3.19 26.04
N ILE A 224 10.99 -2.55 25.56
CA ILE A 224 12.25 -3.23 25.22
C ILE A 224 12.82 -3.95 26.45
N GLY A 225 12.90 -3.28 27.61
CA GLY A 225 13.41 -3.89 28.84
C GLY A 225 12.62 -5.13 29.27
N GLU A 226 11.30 -5.12 29.12
CA GLU A 226 10.46 -6.30 29.39
C GLU A 226 10.65 -7.43 28.37
N MET A 227 10.83 -7.10 27.09
CA MET A 227 11.18 -8.09 26.06
C MET A 227 12.52 -8.75 26.36
N GLU A 228 13.54 -7.97 26.72
CA GLU A 228 14.86 -8.49 27.09
C GLU A 228 14.80 -9.39 28.32
N ARG A 229 14.02 -9.01 29.33
CA ARG A 229 13.80 -9.83 30.53
C ARG A 229 13.22 -11.21 30.20
N VAL A 230 12.28 -11.27 29.22
CA VAL A 230 11.72 -12.55 28.75
C VAL A 230 12.78 -13.39 28.05
N LEU A 231 13.61 -12.79 27.19
CA LEU A 231 14.67 -13.51 26.49
C LEU A 231 15.75 -14.05 27.44
N GLN A 232 16.15 -13.26 28.43
CA GLN A 232 17.18 -13.62 29.41
C GLN A 232 16.76 -14.68 30.43
N ALA A 233 15.47 -15.04 30.46
CA ALA A 233 14.96 -16.07 31.37
C ALA A 233 15.51 -17.47 31.07
N ASP A 234 15.94 -17.73 29.84
CA ASP A 234 16.63 -18.97 29.46
C ASP A 234 18.10 -18.68 29.07
N PRO A 235 19.09 -19.21 29.80
CA PRO A 235 20.50 -18.92 29.54
C PRO A 235 21.01 -19.46 28.19
N ARG A 236 20.24 -20.31 27.49
CA ARG A 236 20.57 -20.76 26.13
C ARG A 236 20.32 -19.70 25.06
N VAL A 237 19.56 -18.66 25.39
CA VAL A 237 19.16 -17.61 24.46
C VAL A 237 20.10 -16.41 24.62
N GLN A 238 20.93 -16.19 23.62
CA GLN A 238 21.80 -15.01 23.53
C GLN A 238 21.15 -13.99 22.57
N THR A 239 20.64 -12.89 23.11
CA THR A 239 20.05 -11.82 22.30
C THR A 239 21.11 -11.11 21.47
N ASP A 240 20.87 -10.98 20.16
CA ASP A 240 21.68 -10.12 19.28
C ASP A 240 21.12 -8.69 19.32
N TYR A 241 19.80 -8.54 19.20
CA TYR A 241 19.12 -7.25 19.42
C TYR A 241 17.63 -7.43 19.74
N VAL A 242 17.06 -6.44 20.41
CA VAL A 242 15.62 -6.15 20.50
C VAL A 242 15.43 -4.68 20.12
N ALA A 243 14.45 -4.37 19.27
CA ALA A 243 14.19 -3.00 18.87
C ALA A 243 12.71 -2.75 18.59
N LEU A 244 12.23 -1.56 18.94
CA LEU A 244 10.95 -1.02 18.48
C LEU A 244 11.26 0.06 17.44
N VAL A 245 10.77 -0.12 16.22
CA VAL A 245 11.19 0.69 15.07
C VAL A 245 10.02 1.22 14.26
N ASN A 246 10.28 2.34 13.59
CA ASN A 246 9.41 2.84 12.55
C ASN A 246 9.47 1.89 11.34
N PRO A 247 8.33 1.43 10.82
CA PRO A 247 8.28 0.44 9.73
C PRO A 247 8.85 0.94 8.39
N ALA A 248 8.88 2.25 8.16
CA ALA A 248 9.38 2.82 6.92
C ALA A 248 10.88 3.12 6.95
N THR A 249 11.40 3.60 8.08
CA THR A 249 12.78 4.05 8.21
C THR A 249 13.69 3.07 8.95
N LEU A 250 13.10 2.06 9.63
CA LEU A 250 13.78 1.16 10.56
C LEU A 250 14.58 1.92 11.63
N GLN A 251 14.24 3.17 11.91
CA GLN A 251 14.84 3.91 13.01
C GLN A 251 14.12 3.56 14.32
N PRO A 252 14.85 3.48 15.44
CA PRO A 252 14.23 3.32 16.76
C PRO A 252 13.19 4.40 17.02
N VAL A 253 12.10 4.03 17.69
CA VAL A 253 11.08 4.98 18.16
C VAL A 253 11.18 5.16 19.67
N ALA A 254 10.98 6.38 20.16
CA ALA A 254 10.88 6.66 21.60
C ALA A 254 9.49 6.30 22.14
N ARG A 255 8.46 6.38 21.28
CA ARG A 255 7.09 6.02 21.63
C ARG A 255 6.49 5.02 20.66
N VAL A 256 5.81 4.01 21.21
CA VAL A 256 5.05 3.02 20.47
C VAL A 256 3.71 3.61 20.04
N THR A 257 3.44 3.49 18.74
CA THR A 257 2.14 3.78 18.12
C THR A 257 1.68 2.57 17.31
N ALA A 258 0.41 2.55 16.90
CA ALA A 258 -0.09 1.52 15.99
C ALA A 258 0.74 1.48 14.69
N GLY A 259 1.16 0.29 14.29
CA GLY A 259 2.07 0.06 13.16
C GLY A 259 3.56 0.04 13.53
N THR A 260 3.93 0.33 14.79
CA THR A 260 5.32 0.16 15.26
C THR A 260 5.73 -1.30 15.17
N ILE A 261 6.97 -1.56 14.75
CA ILE A 261 7.49 -2.93 14.61
C ILE A 261 8.37 -3.27 15.80
N ALA A 262 8.04 -4.36 16.50
CA ALA A 262 8.93 -5.02 17.43
C ALA A 262 9.78 -6.04 16.67
N LEU A 263 11.09 -5.85 16.64
CA LEU A 263 12.07 -6.74 16.03
C LEU A 263 12.87 -7.47 17.12
N VAL A 264 13.10 -8.77 16.93
CA VAL A 264 14.01 -9.56 17.77
C VAL A 264 14.89 -10.46 16.93
N ALA A 265 16.18 -10.50 17.28
CA ALA A 265 17.11 -11.51 16.82
C ALA A 265 17.89 -12.08 18.01
N ALA A 266 18.02 -13.40 18.04
CA ALA A 266 18.75 -14.10 19.09
C ALA A 266 19.35 -15.40 18.58
N ARG A 267 20.39 -15.87 19.26
CA ARG A 267 21.03 -17.17 19.06
C ARG A 267 20.57 -18.11 20.15
N VAL A 268 19.96 -19.22 19.76
CA VAL A 268 19.72 -20.35 20.65
C VAL A 268 20.90 -21.29 20.47
N GLU A 269 21.88 -21.15 21.34
CA GLU A 269 23.21 -21.75 21.17
C GLU A 269 23.81 -21.45 19.77
N SER A 270 23.92 -22.44 18.88
CA SER A 270 24.49 -22.25 17.54
C SER A 270 23.48 -21.77 16.49
N VAL A 271 22.17 -21.75 16.79
CA VAL A 271 21.13 -21.46 15.79
C VAL A 271 20.63 -20.03 15.96
N ARG A 272 20.89 -19.18 14.96
CA ARG A 272 20.40 -17.80 14.93
C ARG A 272 18.99 -17.72 14.35
N LEU A 273 18.08 -17.11 15.11
CA LEU A 273 16.67 -16.95 14.77
C LEU A 273 16.31 -15.47 14.79
N ILE A 274 15.33 -15.12 13.96
CA ILE A 274 14.73 -13.79 13.90
C ILE A 274 13.21 -13.93 14.01
N ASP A 275 12.58 -12.94 14.60
CA ASP A 275 11.13 -12.83 14.66
C ASP A 275 10.72 -11.35 14.74
N ASN A 276 9.47 -11.05 14.42
CA ASN A 276 8.91 -9.71 14.60
C ASN A 276 7.40 -9.74 14.86
N ALA A 277 6.91 -8.65 15.43
CA ALA A 277 5.49 -8.39 15.60
C ALA A 277 5.19 -6.93 15.28
N ILE A 278 3.97 -6.68 14.82
CA ILE A 278 3.48 -5.33 14.55
C ILE A 278 2.57 -4.96 15.71
N LEU A 279 2.90 -3.89 16.42
CA LEU A 279 2.14 -3.42 17.56
C LEU A 279 0.96 -2.58 17.08
N GLY A 280 -0.22 -2.82 17.64
CA GLY A 280 -1.45 -2.12 17.27
C GLY A 280 -2.58 -2.39 18.26
N PRO A 281 -3.82 -1.96 17.94
CA PRO A 281 -4.96 -2.16 18.82
C PRO A 281 -5.29 -3.64 19.03
N ALA A 282 -5.78 -4.00 20.21
CA ALA A 282 -6.21 -5.36 20.51
C ALA A 282 -7.33 -5.81 19.56
N GLY A 283 -7.26 -7.07 19.09
CA GLY A 283 -8.24 -7.66 18.18
C GLY A 283 -8.04 -7.33 16.70
N THR A 284 -7.03 -6.52 16.36
CA THR A 284 -6.65 -6.22 14.97
C THR A 284 -6.08 -7.47 14.29
N SER A 285 -6.50 -7.75 13.06
CA SER A 285 -5.94 -8.87 12.28
C SER A 285 -4.50 -8.60 11.85
N GLN A 286 -3.74 -9.66 11.56
CA GLN A 286 -2.36 -9.54 11.06
C GLN A 286 -2.29 -8.77 9.74
N GLU A 287 -3.31 -8.88 8.88
CA GLU A 287 -3.39 -8.14 7.62
C GLU A 287 -3.62 -6.64 7.85
N GLU A 288 -4.51 -6.28 8.78
CA GLU A 288 -4.74 -4.89 9.19
C GLU A 288 -3.49 -4.28 9.83
N LEU A 289 -2.79 -5.04 10.70
CA LEU A 289 -1.53 -4.60 11.30
C LEU A 289 -0.44 -4.38 10.23
N LEU A 290 -0.30 -5.29 9.26
CA LEU A 290 0.61 -5.11 8.12
C LEU A 290 0.30 -3.86 7.32
N GLN A 291 -0.99 -3.57 7.08
CA GLN A 291 -1.39 -2.34 6.42
C GLN A 291 -1.01 -1.11 7.25
N MET A 292 -1.28 -1.12 8.56
CA MET A 292 -0.88 -0.03 9.46
C MET A 292 0.62 0.21 9.41
N ALA A 293 1.45 -0.85 9.49
CA ALA A 293 2.89 -0.74 9.40
C ALA A 293 3.36 -0.16 8.06
N LEU A 294 2.81 -0.63 6.94
CA LEU A 294 3.28 -0.23 5.62
C LEU A 294 2.78 1.16 5.19
N LEU A 295 1.64 1.60 5.73
CA LEU A 295 0.99 2.88 5.45
C LEU A 295 1.26 3.96 6.50
N ALA A 296 1.83 3.62 7.66
CA ALA A 296 2.17 4.58 8.71
C ALA A 296 3.04 5.70 8.11
N PRO A 297 2.54 6.95 8.03
CA PRO A 297 3.37 8.05 7.59
C PRO A 297 4.51 8.25 8.59
N ALA A 298 5.60 8.88 8.13
CA ALA A 298 6.57 9.46 9.04
C ALA A 298 5.80 10.35 10.01
N VAL A 299 5.96 10.15 11.32
CA VAL A 299 5.33 11.00 12.33
C VAL A 299 5.91 12.41 12.14
N THR A 300 5.21 13.24 11.38
CA THR A 300 5.43 14.67 11.36
C THR A 300 4.85 15.21 12.66
N THR A 301 5.72 15.73 13.52
CA THR A 301 5.32 16.54 14.66
C THR A 301 4.64 17.80 14.14
N THR A 302 3.31 17.84 14.16
CA THR A 302 2.57 19.07 13.84
C THR A 302 1.50 19.34 14.88
N GLU A 303 1.75 20.36 15.70
CA GLU A 303 0.83 20.96 16.69
C GLU A 303 -0.35 21.74 16.04
N ALA A 304 -0.69 21.50 14.78
CA ALA A 304 -1.69 22.29 14.07
C ALA A 304 -3.12 21.73 14.30
N ARG A 305 -3.84 22.28 15.26
CA ARG A 305 -5.29 22.06 15.43
C ARG A 305 -6.08 22.98 14.48
N VAL A 306 -6.85 22.40 13.56
CA VAL A 306 -7.89 23.12 12.81
C VAL A 306 -9.21 22.99 13.59
N PRO A 307 -9.88 24.09 13.97
CA PRO A 307 -11.13 24.04 14.72
C PRO A 307 -12.25 23.29 13.98
N GLY A 308 -12.97 22.41 14.68
CA GLY A 308 -14.17 21.72 14.15
C GLY A 308 -13.95 20.32 13.58
N ILE A 309 -12.70 19.83 13.52
CA ILE A 309 -12.38 18.47 13.08
C ILE A 309 -11.68 17.75 14.25
N ASP A 310 -12.36 16.81 14.90
CA ASP A 310 -11.70 15.82 15.77
C ASP A 310 -10.87 14.88 14.89
N ALA A 311 -9.67 15.32 14.54
CA ALA A 311 -8.76 14.66 13.62
C ALA A 311 -8.48 13.20 14.04
N GLU A 312 -8.48 12.93 15.34
CA GLU A 312 -8.18 11.63 15.93
C GLU A 312 -9.34 10.63 15.83
N ALA A 313 -10.59 11.08 15.86
CA ALA A 313 -11.78 10.23 15.80
C ALA A 313 -12.12 9.77 14.37
N VAL A 314 -11.77 10.58 13.37
CA VAL A 314 -11.97 10.27 11.94
C VAL A 314 -10.86 9.34 11.42
N LEU A 315 -9.62 9.45 11.94
CA LEU A 315 -8.53 8.53 11.63
C LEU A 315 -8.90 7.08 12.00
N ARG A 316 -9.41 6.87 13.22
CA ARG A 316 -9.86 5.55 13.72
C ARG A 316 -10.99 4.88 12.92
N ARG A 317 -11.81 5.64 12.18
CA ARG A 317 -12.95 5.10 11.41
C ARG A 317 -12.62 4.71 9.96
N ILE A 318 -11.45 5.12 9.47
CA ILE A 318 -10.93 4.70 8.15
C ILE A 318 -10.07 3.44 8.30
N GLU A 319 -9.44 3.25 9.46
CA GLU A 319 -8.52 2.16 9.78
C GLU A 319 -9.16 0.78 9.96
N ASN A 320 -10.47 0.68 10.22
CA ASN A 320 -11.14 -0.59 10.60
C ASN A 320 -11.94 -1.27 9.48
N CYS A 321 -11.67 -0.98 8.21
CA CYS A 321 -12.50 -1.48 7.10
C CYS A 321 -11.85 -2.61 6.30
N ARG A 322 -12.14 -3.87 6.69
CA ARG A 322 -11.61 -5.15 6.17
C ARG A 322 -11.77 -5.50 4.66
N ASP A 323 -12.28 -4.63 3.78
CA ASP A 323 -12.45 -4.98 2.33
C ASP A 323 -11.68 -4.04 1.38
N CYS A 324 -10.66 -3.35 1.86
CA CYS A 324 -10.02 -2.23 1.14
C CYS A 324 -8.87 -2.61 0.20
N ALA A 325 -8.86 -3.82 -0.37
CA ALA A 325 -7.88 -4.20 -1.42
C ALA A 325 -8.02 -3.36 -2.71
N ALA A 326 -9.09 -2.59 -2.88
CA ALA A 326 -9.27 -1.63 -3.97
C ALA A 326 -8.96 -0.17 -3.60
N ILE A 327 -8.62 0.14 -2.34
CA ILE A 327 -8.23 1.49 -1.94
C ILE A 327 -6.78 1.80 -2.34
N SER A 328 -5.92 0.80 -2.57
CA SER A 328 -4.55 1.04 -3.05
C SER A 328 -4.49 1.63 -4.47
N THR A 329 -5.58 1.58 -5.24
CA THR A 329 -5.71 2.27 -6.54
C THR A 329 -6.36 3.65 -6.41
N ILE A 330 -6.79 4.04 -5.22
CA ILE A 330 -7.43 5.33 -4.95
C ILE A 330 -6.35 6.28 -4.47
N LEU A 331 -5.82 7.10 -5.38
CA LEU A 331 -5.01 8.24 -4.95
C LEU A 331 -5.98 9.34 -4.50
N LEU A 332 -6.14 9.50 -3.18
CA LEU A 332 -6.67 10.73 -2.62
C LEU A 332 -5.50 11.71 -2.48
N PRO A 333 -5.69 13.02 -2.72
CA PRO A 333 -4.67 13.99 -2.36
C PRO A 333 -4.35 13.84 -0.86
N PRO A 334 -3.06 13.85 -0.45
CA PRO A 334 -2.70 13.78 0.96
C PRO A 334 -3.46 14.85 1.75
N ARG A 335 -3.98 14.52 2.94
CA ARG A 335 -4.74 15.49 3.76
C ARG A 335 -3.92 16.75 4.09
N GLU A 336 -2.60 16.62 4.17
CA GLU A 336 -1.63 17.71 4.30
C GLU A 336 -1.67 18.66 3.09
N PHE A 337 -1.86 18.10 1.88
CA PHE A 337 -2.05 18.89 0.67
C PHE A 337 -3.34 19.69 0.75
N MET A 338 -4.47 19.07 1.15
CA MET A 338 -5.75 19.77 1.29
C MET A 338 -5.72 20.85 2.38
N ALA A 339 -5.12 20.59 3.54
CA ALA A 339 -5.04 21.56 4.62
C ALA A 339 -4.16 22.77 4.26
N ALA A 340 -2.99 22.53 3.67
CA ALA A 340 -2.12 23.61 3.18
C ALA A 340 -2.76 24.38 2.03
N TYR A 341 -3.49 23.68 1.15
CA TYR A 341 -4.22 24.25 0.02
C TYR A 341 -5.39 25.13 0.46
N LEU A 342 -6.29 24.62 1.30
CA LEU A 342 -7.44 25.38 1.81
C LEU A 342 -6.98 26.63 2.56
N LYS A 343 -5.95 26.50 3.42
CA LYS A 343 -5.39 27.65 4.15
C LYS A 343 -4.77 28.71 3.23
N ARG A 344 -4.16 28.30 2.11
CA ARG A 344 -3.51 29.21 1.16
C ARG A 344 -4.51 29.89 0.23
N ASP A 345 -5.43 29.11 -0.33
CA ASP A 345 -6.25 29.51 -1.47
C ASP A 345 -7.70 29.89 -1.08
N TYR A 346 -8.19 29.46 0.09
CA TYR A 346 -9.51 29.83 0.63
C TYR A 346 -9.38 30.26 2.10
N PRO A 347 -8.81 31.44 2.36
CA PRO A 347 -8.69 31.96 3.72
C PRO A 347 -10.06 32.18 4.39
N ASP A 348 -11.11 32.35 3.60
CA ASP A 348 -12.50 32.42 4.04
C ASP A 348 -13.33 31.34 3.33
N LEU A 349 -13.63 30.25 4.04
CA LEU A 349 -14.44 29.13 3.53
C LEU A 349 -15.90 29.51 3.30
N SER A 350 -16.39 30.60 3.89
CA SER A 350 -17.77 31.06 3.69
C SER A 350 -17.97 31.76 2.33
N SER A 351 -16.89 32.12 1.64
CA SER A 351 -16.95 32.71 0.30
C SER A 351 -17.35 31.70 -0.78
N VAL A 352 -17.10 30.41 -0.54
CA VAL A 352 -17.41 29.35 -1.49
C VAL A 352 -18.91 29.02 -1.44
N ARG A 353 -19.55 29.10 -2.60
CA ARG A 353 -20.98 28.76 -2.78
C ARG A 353 -21.22 27.56 -3.69
N VAL A 354 -20.28 27.30 -4.60
CA VAL A 354 -20.39 26.27 -5.63
C VAL A 354 -19.25 25.26 -5.51
N ALA A 355 -19.57 23.97 -5.46
CA ALA A 355 -18.57 22.90 -5.55
C ALA A 355 -18.68 22.18 -6.89
N VAL A 356 -17.55 22.09 -7.59
CA VAL A 356 -17.42 21.37 -8.85
C VAL A 356 -16.90 19.96 -8.54
N ILE A 357 -17.53 18.93 -9.10
CA ILE A 357 -17.23 17.52 -8.90
C ILE A 357 -16.99 16.89 -10.27
N GLY A 358 -15.86 16.19 -10.46
CA GLY A 358 -15.60 15.43 -11.69
C GLY A 358 -14.35 15.92 -12.43
N ARG A 359 -13.19 15.56 -11.91
CA ARG A 359 -11.89 15.83 -12.55
C ARG A 359 -11.56 14.76 -13.59
N HIS A 360 -10.80 15.15 -14.61
CA HIS A 360 -10.15 14.22 -15.52
C HIS A 360 -9.01 13.45 -14.79
N SER A 361 -9.17 12.14 -14.64
CA SER A 361 -8.09 11.23 -14.24
C SER A 361 -7.06 11.17 -15.37
N THR A 362 -5.91 11.82 -15.19
CA THR A 362 -4.74 11.47 -15.98
C THR A 362 -3.57 11.23 -15.05
N ALA A 363 -2.87 10.13 -15.27
CA ALA A 363 -1.61 9.72 -14.64
C ALA A 363 -0.42 10.68 -14.91
N ARG A 364 -0.72 11.97 -15.13
CA ARG A 364 0.16 13.05 -15.56
C ARG A 364 -0.01 14.25 -14.62
N PRO A 365 0.81 14.35 -13.55
CA PRO A 365 0.73 15.39 -12.52
C PRO A 365 0.77 16.84 -13.05
N GLU A 366 1.31 17.05 -14.24
CA GLU A 366 1.37 18.32 -14.98
C GLU A 366 0.00 18.86 -15.43
N ASN A 367 -1.03 17.99 -15.50
CA ASN A 367 -2.41 18.37 -15.80
C ASN A 367 -3.22 18.71 -14.55
N SER A 368 -2.58 18.79 -13.37
CA SER A 368 -3.26 19.15 -12.14
C SER A 368 -3.75 20.59 -12.20
N PHE A 369 -5.06 20.77 -11.98
CA PHE A 369 -5.76 22.05 -11.97
C PHE A 369 -5.05 23.10 -11.08
N TYR A 370 -4.31 22.66 -10.05
CA TYR A 370 -3.68 23.52 -9.05
C TYR A 370 -2.14 23.62 -9.12
N ARG A 371 -1.44 22.93 -10.03
CA ARG A 371 0.04 23.00 -10.10
C ARG A 371 0.60 24.11 -10.99
N SER A 372 -0.18 24.59 -11.97
CA SER A 372 0.30 25.49 -13.03
C SER A 372 -0.66 26.66 -13.24
N SER A 373 -0.79 27.53 -12.23
CA SER A 373 -1.63 28.74 -12.28
C SER A 373 -1.23 29.75 -13.36
N GLY A 374 -0.07 29.59 -13.99
CA GLY A 374 0.43 30.50 -15.02
C GLY A 374 -0.05 30.23 -16.46
N ARG A 375 -0.59 29.03 -16.77
CA ARG A 375 -1.19 28.71 -18.09
C ARG A 375 -2.29 27.66 -17.93
N PRO A 376 -3.57 28.03 -18.06
CA PRO A 376 -4.68 27.08 -17.98
C PRO A 376 -4.62 26.06 -19.14
N ASN A 377 -4.82 24.78 -18.84
CA ASN A 377 -4.91 23.73 -19.85
C ASN A 377 -6.31 23.73 -20.51
N ARG A 378 -6.50 22.94 -21.58
CA ARG A 378 -7.76 22.87 -22.33
C ARG A 378 -8.98 22.56 -21.45
N PHE A 379 -8.82 21.71 -20.43
CA PHE A 379 -9.90 21.40 -19.48
C PHE A 379 -10.24 22.63 -18.63
N VAL A 380 -9.24 23.32 -18.08
CA VAL A 380 -9.45 24.53 -17.27
C VAL A 380 -10.19 25.60 -18.07
N MET A 381 -9.80 25.82 -19.33
CA MET A 381 -10.45 26.81 -20.18
C MET A 381 -11.91 26.49 -20.45
N ALA A 382 -12.20 25.23 -20.80
CA ALA A 382 -13.57 24.80 -21.03
C ALA A 382 -14.41 24.80 -19.74
N LEU A 383 -13.79 24.54 -18.57
CA LEU A 383 -14.45 24.66 -17.27
C LEU A 383 -14.77 26.13 -16.94
N PHE A 384 -13.85 27.04 -17.22
CA PHE A 384 -14.04 28.47 -17.00
C PHE A 384 -15.16 29.02 -17.88
N GLU A 385 -15.21 28.62 -19.16
CA GLU A 385 -16.31 28.93 -20.06
C GLU A 385 -17.65 28.38 -19.56
N LEU A 386 -17.66 27.13 -19.09
CA LEU A 386 -18.85 26.50 -18.51
C LEU A 386 -19.34 27.26 -17.27
N LEU A 387 -18.45 27.70 -16.38
CA LEU A 387 -18.83 28.37 -15.13
C LEU A 387 -19.00 29.89 -15.27
N GLY A 388 -18.57 30.47 -16.39
CA GLY A 388 -18.60 31.91 -16.63
C GLY A 388 -17.59 32.67 -15.78
N VAL A 389 -16.37 32.15 -15.64
CA VAL A 389 -15.27 32.81 -14.92
C VAL A 389 -14.09 33.03 -15.86
N GLU A 390 -13.34 34.11 -15.68
CA GLU A 390 -12.23 34.45 -16.56
C GLU A 390 -10.92 33.74 -16.17
N ASP A 391 -10.68 33.59 -14.87
CA ASP A 391 -9.43 33.06 -14.35
C ASP A 391 -9.56 32.30 -13.02
N PHE A 392 -8.43 31.79 -12.54
CA PHE A 392 -8.35 31.09 -11.27
C PHE A 392 -8.66 31.97 -10.05
N THR A 393 -8.40 33.27 -10.13
CA THR A 393 -8.67 34.22 -9.04
C THR A 393 -10.17 34.38 -8.87
N GLU A 394 -10.90 34.55 -9.96
CA GLU A 394 -12.35 34.61 -9.96
C GLU A 394 -12.97 33.27 -9.58
N PHE A 395 -12.45 32.16 -10.12
CA PHE A 395 -12.88 30.81 -9.75
C PHE A 395 -12.82 30.63 -8.22
N LYS A 396 -11.67 30.90 -7.59
CA LYS A 396 -11.48 30.67 -6.14
C LYS A 396 -12.35 31.54 -5.24
N LYS A 397 -12.93 32.64 -5.74
CA LYS A 397 -13.84 33.48 -4.93
C LYS A 397 -15.19 32.81 -4.67
N ARG A 398 -15.62 31.91 -5.55
CA ARG A 398 -16.99 31.36 -5.54
C ARG A 398 -17.05 29.83 -5.66
N PHE A 399 -15.99 29.23 -6.21
CA PHE A 399 -15.94 27.83 -6.60
C PHE A 399 -14.82 27.08 -5.88
N ILE A 400 -15.10 25.82 -5.56
CA ILE A 400 -14.09 24.81 -5.19
C ILE A 400 -14.16 23.65 -6.19
N LEU A 401 -13.02 23.10 -6.63
CA LEU A 401 -12.99 21.87 -7.43
C LEU A 401 -12.60 20.70 -6.51
N THR A 402 -13.53 19.76 -6.36
CA THR A 402 -13.42 18.58 -5.51
C THR A 402 -13.23 17.33 -6.37
N ASP A 403 -12.39 16.40 -5.92
CA ASP A 403 -11.83 15.32 -6.77
C ASP A 403 -12.30 13.92 -6.35
N ILE A 404 -13.26 13.83 -5.44
CA ILE A 404 -13.27 12.68 -4.55
C ILE A 404 -14.06 11.51 -5.14
N ILE A 405 -15.16 11.73 -5.85
CA ILE A 405 -16.04 10.63 -6.28
C ILE A 405 -15.42 9.72 -7.35
N ARG A 406 -14.31 10.16 -7.98
CA ARG A 406 -13.45 9.30 -8.81
C ARG A 406 -12.00 9.34 -8.34
N CYS A 407 -11.82 9.03 -7.06
CA CYS A 407 -10.67 8.29 -6.54
C CYS A 407 -9.84 7.70 -7.68
N HIS A 408 -8.60 8.20 -7.90
CA HIS A 408 -7.86 8.06 -9.16
C HIS A 408 -7.46 6.61 -9.53
N THR A 409 -8.44 5.76 -9.79
CA THR A 409 -8.22 4.36 -10.11
C THR A 409 -7.81 4.21 -11.56
N SER A 410 -6.72 3.49 -11.80
CA SER A 410 -6.31 3.00 -13.11
C SER A 410 -7.08 1.74 -13.56
N ALA A 411 -7.99 1.23 -12.73
CA ALA A 411 -8.77 0.03 -12.99
C ALA A 411 -10.12 0.35 -13.68
N PRO A 412 -10.61 -0.52 -14.58
CA PRO A 412 -11.88 -0.32 -15.30
C PRO A 412 -13.14 -0.44 -14.43
N ARG A 413 -13.03 -0.91 -13.17
CA ARG A 413 -14.17 -0.99 -12.23
C ARG A 413 -13.71 -0.72 -10.79
N VAL A 414 -14.38 0.21 -10.11
CA VAL A 414 -14.16 0.54 -8.69
C VAL A 414 -15.23 -0.19 -7.85
N PRO A 415 -14.87 -0.91 -6.78
CA PRO A 415 -15.88 -1.54 -5.93
C PRO A 415 -16.77 -0.53 -5.20
N ASP A 416 -18.06 -0.85 -5.04
CA ASP A 416 -19.06 0.02 -4.39
C ASP A 416 -18.64 0.51 -3.01
N LYS A 417 -17.95 -0.34 -2.23
CA LYS A 417 -17.46 0.04 -0.90
C LYS A 417 -16.38 1.14 -0.97
N ALA A 418 -15.54 1.11 -1.99
CA ALA A 418 -14.58 2.15 -2.27
C ALA A 418 -15.30 3.45 -2.66
N LEU A 419 -16.31 3.37 -3.55
CA LEU A 419 -17.13 4.53 -3.92
C LEU A 419 -17.91 5.13 -2.74
N ARG A 420 -18.42 4.30 -1.82
CA ARG A 420 -19.02 4.77 -0.54
C ARG A 420 -18.00 5.52 0.32
N ASN A 421 -16.75 5.06 0.38
CA ASN A 421 -15.68 5.75 1.11
C ASN A 421 -15.31 7.08 0.46
N CYS A 422 -15.18 7.11 -0.87
CA CYS A 422 -15.00 8.32 -1.65
C CYS A 422 -16.15 9.30 -1.36
N SER A 423 -17.41 8.89 -1.51
CA SER A 423 -18.58 9.72 -1.18
C SER A 423 -18.52 10.28 0.24
N ARG A 424 -18.22 9.46 1.25
CA ARG A 424 -18.07 9.94 2.64
C ARG A 424 -17.00 11.02 2.79
N HIS A 425 -15.86 10.88 2.09
CA HIS A 425 -14.82 11.92 2.12
C HIS A 425 -15.29 13.20 1.43
N LEU A 426 -16.02 13.09 0.32
CA LEU A 426 -16.62 14.24 -0.34
C LEU A 426 -17.60 14.96 0.58
N ARG A 427 -18.48 14.24 1.28
CA ARG A 427 -19.40 14.84 2.26
C ARG A 427 -18.67 15.68 3.30
N ASN A 428 -17.56 15.15 3.83
CA ASN A 428 -16.75 15.86 4.81
C ASN A 428 -16.07 17.10 4.21
N GLU A 429 -15.61 17.05 2.96
CA GLU A 429 -15.05 18.22 2.29
C GLU A 429 -16.10 19.30 2.05
N LEU A 430 -17.26 18.92 1.50
CA LEU A 430 -18.36 19.84 1.22
C LEU A 430 -18.88 20.51 2.51
N ALA A 431 -18.90 19.79 3.62
CA ALA A 431 -19.31 20.31 4.93
C ALA A 431 -18.37 21.40 5.49
N LEU A 432 -17.16 21.56 4.94
CA LEU A 432 -16.25 22.65 5.33
C LEU A 432 -16.73 24.02 4.85
N PHE A 433 -17.62 24.07 3.85
CA PHE A 433 -18.07 25.29 3.20
C PHE A 433 -19.49 25.64 3.67
N PRO A 434 -19.65 26.51 4.68
CA PRO A 434 -20.94 26.74 5.33
C PRO A 434 -21.98 27.39 4.41
N ASN A 435 -21.56 28.08 3.34
CA ASN A 435 -22.45 28.74 2.39
C ASN A 435 -22.60 27.96 1.07
N LEU A 436 -22.12 26.71 1.01
CA LEU A 436 -22.29 25.86 -0.15
C LEU A 436 -23.78 25.58 -0.38
N ASP A 437 -24.26 25.94 -1.56
CA ASP A 437 -25.66 25.73 -1.97
C ASP A 437 -25.80 25.10 -3.36
N THR A 438 -24.69 24.93 -4.07
CA THR A 438 -24.71 24.44 -5.46
C THR A 438 -23.60 23.43 -5.70
N LEU A 439 -23.92 22.34 -6.40
CA LEU A 439 -22.99 21.36 -6.93
C LEU A 439 -23.00 21.40 -8.47
N VAL A 440 -21.83 21.33 -9.10
CA VAL A 440 -21.69 21.16 -10.55
C VAL A 440 -20.97 19.85 -10.80
N VAL A 441 -21.64 18.88 -11.40
CA VAL A 441 -21.18 17.50 -11.61
C VAL A 441 -20.82 17.29 -13.07
N LEU A 442 -19.57 16.92 -13.34
CA LEU A 442 -18.99 16.86 -14.68
C LEU A 442 -18.84 15.41 -15.15
N GLY A 443 -19.64 15.03 -16.15
CA GLY A 443 -19.54 13.76 -16.84
C GLY A 443 -20.25 12.58 -16.19
N GLU A 444 -20.34 11.51 -16.97
CA GLU A 444 -21.06 10.29 -16.62
C GLU A 444 -20.54 9.62 -15.35
N ASP A 445 -19.22 9.52 -15.19
CA ASP A 445 -18.62 8.86 -14.02
C ASP A 445 -18.98 9.59 -12.70
N ALA A 446 -18.91 10.92 -12.71
CA ALA A 446 -19.24 11.72 -11.54
C ALA A 446 -20.76 11.71 -11.28
N TYR A 447 -21.58 11.67 -12.34
CA TYR A 447 -23.02 11.52 -12.25
C TYR A 447 -23.43 10.27 -11.47
N PHE A 448 -22.96 9.08 -11.88
CA PHE A 448 -23.29 7.83 -11.17
C PHE A 448 -22.83 7.87 -9.71
N GLY A 449 -21.62 8.36 -9.49
CA GLY A 449 -21.07 8.49 -8.16
C GLY A 449 -21.89 9.40 -7.24
N VAL A 450 -22.41 10.52 -7.77
CA VAL A 450 -23.29 11.42 -7.04
C VAL A 450 -24.66 10.78 -6.80
N GLN A 451 -25.28 10.22 -7.83
CA GLN A 451 -26.62 9.62 -7.75
C GLN A 451 -26.67 8.45 -6.75
N GLU A 452 -25.79 7.47 -6.92
CA GLU A 452 -25.81 6.24 -6.13
C GLU A 452 -25.22 6.42 -4.73
N PHE A 453 -24.16 7.23 -4.59
CA PHE A 453 -23.39 7.27 -3.35
C PHE A 453 -23.49 8.59 -2.60
N LEU A 454 -23.61 9.74 -3.26
CA LEU A 454 -23.80 11.01 -2.56
C LEU A 454 -25.26 11.20 -2.14
N LEU A 455 -26.19 10.95 -3.07
CA LEU A 455 -27.64 11.00 -2.87
C LEU A 455 -28.24 9.69 -2.34
N GLU A 456 -27.45 8.61 -2.29
CA GLU A 456 -27.85 7.30 -1.77
C GLU A 456 -29.04 6.66 -2.51
N ARG A 457 -29.16 6.91 -3.82
CA ARG A 457 -30.21 6.29 -4.65
C ARG A 457 -29.91 4.81 -4.94
N PRO A 458 -30.91 3.92 -4.93
CA PRO A 458 -30.76 2.56 -5.44
C PRO A 458 -30.28 2.56 -6.90
N ALA A 459 -29.35 1.69 -7.25
CA ALA A 459 -28.72 1.67 -8.58
C ALA A 459 -29.74 1.40 -9.71
N ASP A 460 -30.82 0.69 -9.43
CA ASP A 460 -31.93 0.41 -10.34
C ASP A 460 -32.85 1.61 -10.58
N GLU A 461 -32.79 2.64 -9.73
CA GLU A 461 -33.50 3.91 -9.90
C GLU A 461 -32.67 4.97 -10.63
N VAL A 462 -31.36 4.75 -10.80
CA VAL A 462 -30.46 5.68 -11.50
C VAL A 462 -30.53 5.45 -13.01
N GLN A 463 -30.97 6.48 -13.73
CA GLN A 463 -31.06 6.43 -15.18
C GLN A 463 -29.67 6.40 -15.84
N PRO A 464 -29.49 5.75 -17.00
CA PRO A 464 -28.27 5.92 -17.78
C PRO A 464 -28.01 7.39 -18.08
N PHE A 465 -26.76 7.85 -17.97
CA PHE A 465 -26.41 9.27 -18.13
C PHE A 465 -26.88 9.84 -19.47
N SER A 466 -26.80 9.06 -20.55
CA SER A 466 -27.27 9.46 -21.88
C SER A 466 -28.79 9.67 -21.97
N ALA A 467 -29.57 8.98 -21.14
CA ALA A 467 -31.03 9.15 -21.05
C ALA A 467 -31.41 10.26 -20.06
N PHE A 468 -30.61 10.42 -19.01
CA PHE A 468 -30.76 11.49 -18.02
C PHE A 468 -30.47 12.86 -18.62
N MET A 469 -29.41 12.95 -19.43
CA MET A 469 -29.02 14.18 -20.11
C MET A 469 -30.03 14.52 -21.22
N GLY A 470 -30.75 15.62 -21.05
CA GLY A 470 -31.67 16.15 -22.07
C GLY A 470 -30.95 16.92 -23.20
N SER A 471 -31.73 17.41 -24.16
CA SER A 471 -31.23 18.18 -25.32
C SER A 471 -30.54 19.51 -24.97
N ASN A 472 -30.72 20.00 -23.74
CA ASN A 472 -30.22 21.30 -23.29
C ASN A 472 -28.74 21.28 -22.86
N GLY A 473 -28.09 20.11 -22.89
CA GLY A 473 -26.67 19.97 -22.59
C GLY A 473 -26.32 19.99 -21.10
N TRP A 474 -27.24 20.31 -20.19
CA TRP A 474 -27.15 20.08 -18.74
C TRP A 474 -28.54 19.88 -18.13
N VAL A 475 -28.60 19.35 -16.91
CA VAL A 475 -29.84 19.14 -16.12
C VAL A 475 -29.65 19.71 -14.71
N GLU A 476 -30.60 20.52 -14.24
CA GLU A 476 -30.68 20.96 -12.84
C GLU A 476 -31.60 20.03 -12.05
N GLU A 477 -31.09 19.56 -10.92
CA GLU A 477 -31.83 18.82 -9.91
C GLU A 477 -31.81 19.59 -8.59
N ARG A 478 -32.93 19.68 -7.89
CA ARG A 478 -33.00 20.28 -6.54
C ARG A 478 -33.25 19.18 -5.53
N THR A 479 -32.39 19.10 -4.53
CA THR A 479 -32.46 18.09 -3.48
C THR A 479 -31.94 18.64 -2.16
N ASN A 480 -32.24 17.96 -1.07
CA ASN A 480 -31.68 18.30 0.23
C ASN A 480 -30.57 17.31 0.55
N LEU A 481 -29.40 17.83 0.95
CA LEU A 481 -28.30 16.99 1.41
C LEU A 481 -28.31 16.93 2.93
N SER A 482 -28.57 15.73 3.47
CA SER A 482 -28.71 15.49 4.90
C SER A 482 -27.50 15.93 5.73
N PHE A 483 -26.31 15.91 5.13
CA PHE A 483 -25.05 16.31 5.77
C PHE A 483 -24.73 17.82 5.65
N LEU A 484 -25.57 18.61 4.97
CA LEU A 484 -25.47 20.07 4.88
C LEU A 484 -26.68 20.75 5.53
N ASP A 485 -27.02 20.31 6.75
CA ASP A 485 -28.16 20.80 7.55
C ASP A 485 -29.52 20.69 6.83
N ASN A 486 -29.65 19.73 5.90
CA ASN A 486 -30.86 19.51 5.11
C ASN A 486 -31.31 20.73 4.29
N ARG A 487 -30.38 21.65 4.00
CA ARG A 487 -30.64 22.82 3.16
C ARG A 487 -30.85 22.39 1.70
N PRO A 488 -31.70 23.10 0.94
CA PRO A 488 -31.85 22.84 -0.49
C PRO A 488 -30.56 23.16 -1.23
N ILE A 489 -30.09 22.18 -1.99
CA ILE A 489 -28.92 22.24 -2.85
C ILE A 489 -29.38 22.11 -4.30
N ARG A 490 -28.82 22.94 -5.17
CA ARG A 490 -28.97 22.82 -6.63
C ARG A 490 -27.83 21.97 -7.15
N ILE A 491 -28.13 20.96 -7.96
CA ILE A 491 -27.12 20.10 -8.60
C ILE A 491 -27.26 20.23 -10.10
N PHE A 492 -26.22 20.73 -10.76
CA PHE A 492 -26.12 20.80 -12.21
C PHE A 492 -25.30 19.64 -12.73
N TYR A 493 -25.89 18.79 -13.56
CA TYR A 493 -25.18 17.71 -14.25
C TYR A 493 -24.83 18.15 -15.66
N CYS A 494 -23.55 18.09 -16.02
CA CYS A 494 -23.00 18.58 -17.28
C CYS A 494 -22.19 17.48 -18.00
N HIS A 495 -22.05 17.62 -19.31
CA HIS A 495 -21.02 16.88 -20.04
C HIS A 495 -19.63 17.30 -19.55
N HIS A 496 -18.71 16.34 -19.50
CA HIS A 496 -17.36 16.63 -19.05
C HIS A 496 -16.63 17.52 -20.08
N PRO A 497 -16.01 18.64 -19.67
CA PRO A 497 -15.40 19.62 -20.61
C PRO A 497 -14.30 19.07 -21.53
N SER A 498 -13.74 17.89 -21.22
CA SER A 498 -12.73 17.23 -22.06
C SER A 498 -13.31 16.35 -23.19
N LEU A 499 -14.61 16.08 -23.21
CA LEU A 499 -15.25 15.22 -24.21
C LEU A 499 -15.64 16.07 -25.43
N GLY A 500 -14.86 15.98 -26.51
CA GLY A 500 -14.92 16.92 -27.64
C GLY A 500 -16.15 16.87 -28.56
N TYR A 501 -17.10 15.95 -28.34
CA TYR A 501 -18.30 15.83 -29.19
C TYR A 501 -19.61 16.21 -28.48
N GLN A 502 -19.59 16.35 -27.15
CA GLN A 502 -20.76 16.70 -26.34
C GLN A 502 -20.37 17.80 -25.38
N HIS A 503 -21.02 18.96 -25.47
CA HIS A 503 -20.69 20.14 -24.69
C HIS A 503 -21.92 20.70 -23.99
N SER A 504 -21.74 21.08 -22.72
CA SER A 504 -22.74 21.84 -21.97
C SER A 504 -22.59 23.33 -22.27
N PRO A 505 -23.68 24.07 -22.52
CA PRO A 505 -23.63 25.52 -22.59
C PRO A 505 -23.26 26.12 -21.21
N SER A 506 -22.83 27.38 -21.20
CA SER A 506 -22.43 28.08 -19.98
C SER A 506 -23.56 28.11 -18.93
N LEU A 507 -23.17 27.91 -17.68
CA LEU A 507 -24.00 27.99 -16.48
C LEU A 507 -23.96 29.38 -15.82
N ALA A 508 -23.22 30.35 -16.38
CA ALA A 508 -22.98 31.66 -15.77
C ALA A 508 -24.26 32.34 -15.25
N SER A 509 -25.29 32.40 -16.09
CA SER A 509 -26.60 32.97 -15.72
C SER A 509 -27.32 32.13 -14.68
N ALA A 510 -27.32 30.80 -14.83
CA ALA A 510 -28.01 29.89 -13.92
C ALA A 510 -27.38 29.87 -12.51
N LEU A 511 -26.08 30.12 -12.39
CA LEU A 511 -25.33 30.21 -11.13
C LEU A 511 -25.33 31.60 -10.50
N ALA A 512 -25.84 32.62 -11.21
CA ALA A 512 -26.02 33.97 -10.68
C ALA A 512 -27.37 34.16 -9.98
N GLU A 513 -28.38 33.36 -10.36
CA GLU A 513 -29.67 33.18 -9.68
C GLU A 513 -29.52 32.33 -8.41
#